data_AF-A0A924LN09-F1
#
_entry.id   AF-A0A924LN09-F1
#
_cell.length_a   1.000
_cell.length_b   1.000
_cell.length_c   1.000
_cell.angle_alpha   90.00
_cell.angle_beta   90.00
_cell.angle_gamma   90.00
#
_symmetry.space_group_name_H-M   'P 1'
#
loop_
_entity.id
_entity.type
_entity.pdbx_description
1 polymer ?
#
loop_
_entity_poly.entity_id
_entity_poly.type
_entity_poly.pdbx_seq_one_letter_code
_entity_poly.pdbx_strand_id
1 'polypeptide(L)'
;MSLLVVMGSGETAPAMVKTHRDVFSRSGSGASSTAPAVMLDTPFGFQMNADELVARTRTYFAESVGTPVEVARWRRSDEPVVERERALSLLAQARWAFAGPGSPTYALRQWHGTPVPDALADVVTRGGTLVLGSAAAVTLGSHAVPVYEIYKVGEEAAWVPGLDLLSRLTGIHAAVIPHYDNAEGGSHDTRFCYLGEQRLSALEAELPDDTGVIGVDEHTALLIDTVARTATVAGSGVVTLRRRGDSRTIAAGQTLSLDEVAAHLRGDAATAAPGDAPARPAPADAAAPDADPGRPSLGRETHAARAAFDAAYDAKDVDGCVRAVLELEQAVTDWSADTLQGEATASARRSLRSMVVRLGQLAEVGARDPREVVGPYVELLLRVRDSARAAKDFGTADTVRDGLTAAGVEVRDATGGTQWLVPDRA
;
A
#
# COMPACT_ATOMS: atom_id res chain seq x y z
N MET A 1 -15.44 24.36 -2.27
CA MET A 1 -16.24 23.13 -2.45
C MET A 1 -16.35 22.46 -1.09
N SER A 2 -17.52 21.91 -0.75
CA SER A 2 -17.68 21.08 0.45
C SER A 2 -17.56 19.63 0.05
N LEU A 3 -16.58 18.91 0.62
CA LEU A 3 -16.30 17.53 0.22
C LEU A 3 -16.45 16.58 1.39
N LEU A 4 -17.12 15.45 1.14
CA LEU A 4 -17.02 14.25 1.95
C LEU A 4 -16.24 13.21 1.15
N VAL A 5 -15.08 12.80 1.63
CA VAL A 5 -14.18 11.88 0.93
C VAL A 5 -14.10 10.57 1.71
N VAL A 6 -14.36 9.46 1.02
CA VAL A 6 -14.26 8.12 1.56
C VAL A 6 -13.08 7.42 0.91
N MET A 7 -12.12 6.91 1.68
CA MET A 7 -10.97 6.15 1.17
C MET A 7 -11.07 4.68 1.59
N GLY A 8 -10.93 3.76 0.64
CA GLY A 8 -11.11 2.33 0.91
C GLY A 8 -9.92 1.68 1.64
N SER A 9 -8.69 2.12 1.38
CA SER A 9 -7.47 1.69 2.10
C SER A 9 -6.28 2.55 1.66
N GLY A 10 -5.15 2.42 2.34
CA GLY A 10 -3.90 3.07 2.00
C GLY A 10 -4.01 4.59 2.02
N GLU A 11 -4.83 5.13 2.90
CA GLU A 11 -5.05 6.57 3.08
C GLU A 11 -3.77 7.35 3.41
N THR A 12 -2.72 6.64 3.84
CA THR A 12 -1.36 7.15 4.06
C THR A 12 -0.31 6.43 3.21
N ALA A 13 -0.74 5.72 2.15
CA ALA A 13 0.14 5.04 1.21
C ALA A 13 0.54 5.96 0.03
N PRO A 14 1.68 5.70 -0.63
CA PRO A 14 2.16 6.49 -1.77
C PRO A 14 1.13 6.67 -2.89
N ALA A 15 0.35 5.63 -3.16
CA ALA A 15 -0.70 5.63 -4.18
C ALA A 15 -1.75 6.74 -3.97
N MET A 16 -1.96 7.19 -2.73
CA MET A 16 -2.99 8.18 -2.39
C MET A 16 -2.47 9.62 -2.31
N VAL A 17 -1.16 9.86 -2.51
CA VAL A 17 -0.56 11.21 -2.42
C VAL A 17 -1.20 12.16 -3.42
N LYS A 18 -1.39 11.73 -4.68
CA LYS A 18 -2.03 12.57 -5.72
C LYS A 18 -3.47 12.90 -5.34
N THR A 19 -4.22 11.91 -4.87
CA THR A 19 -5.62 12.09 -4.43
C THR A 19 -5.71 13.12 -3.30
N HIS A 20 -4.84 13.05 -2.29
CA HIS A 20 -4.80 14.05 -1.21
C HIS A 20 -4.47 15.44 -1.73
N ARG A 21 -3.46 15.60 -2.59
CA ARG A 21 -3.10 16.89 -3.19
C ARG A 21 -4.27 17.49 -3.98
N ASP A 22 -4.97 16.68 -4.75
CA ASP A 22 -6.15 17.10 -5.50
C ASP A 22 -7.29 17.53 -4.55
N VAL A 23 -7.53 16.78 -3.47
CA VAL A 23 -8.53 17.12 -2.43
C VAL A 23 -8.17 18.43 -1.71
N PHE A 24 -6.91 18.63 -1.32
CA PHE A 24 -6.44 19.89 -0.73
C PHE A 24 -6.58 21.08 -1.69
N SER A 25 -6.29 20.87 -2.98
CA SER A 25 -6.47 21.89 -4.01
C SER A 25 -7.95 22.28 -4.18
N ARG A 26 -8.87 21.31 -4.23
CA ARG A 26 -10.31 21.56 -4.41
C ARG A 26 -10.96 22.22 -3.19
N SER A 27 -10.47 21.89 -2.00
CA SER A 27 -10.94 22.46 -0.74
C SER A 27 -10.36 23.84 -0.42
N GLY A 28 -9.34 24.29 -1.19
CA GLY A 28 -8.61 25.53 -0.88
C GLY A 28 -7.87 25.48 0.46
N SER A 29 -7.62 24.26 0.99
CA SER A 29 -7.05 24.02 2.32
C SER A 29 -5.60 23.53 2.28
N GLY A 30 -4.91 23.68 1.14
CA GLY A 30 -3.48 23.34 1.02
C GLY A 30 -2.56 24.27 1.80
N ALA A 31 -1.25 24.15 1.61
CA ALA A 31 -0.20 24.86 2.40
C ALA A 31 -0.30 26.40 2.49
N SER A 32 -1.09 27.05 1.64
CA SER A 32 -1.34 28.50 1.66
C SER A 32 -2.56 28.91 2.52
N SER A 33 -3.32 27.93 3.03
CA SER A 33 -4.50 28.17 3.88
C SER A 33 -4.08 28.61 5.28
N THR A 34 -4.82 29.58 5.84
CA THR A 34 -4.68 29.99 7.25
C THR A 34 -5.46 29.10 8.22
N ALA A 35 -6.39 28.28 7.71
CA ALA A 35 -7.16 27.33 8.51
C ALA A 35 -6.39 26.01 8.66
N PRO A 36 -6.36 25.41 9.87
CA PRO A 36 -5.62 24.17 10.09
C PRO A 36 -6.24 22.99 9.33
N ALA A 37 -5.38 22.10 8.85
CA ALA A 37 -5.74 20.74 8.47
C ALA A 37 -5.57 19.84 9.70
N VAL A 38 -6.59 19.07 10.06
CA VAL A 38 -6.65 18.35 11.34
C VAL A 38 -6.82 16.85 11.12
N MET A 39 -6.14 16.03 11.91
CA MET A 39 -6.38 14.60 12.03
C MET A 39 -6.94 14.23 13.41
N LEU A 40 -7.87 13.27 13.45
CA LEU A 40 -8.29 12.60 14.68
C LEU A 40 -7.55 11.27 14.82
N ASP A 41 -7.06 11.01 16.02
CA ASP A 41 -6.36 9.76 16.37
C ASP A 41 -7.27 8.72 17.04
N THR A 42 -8.58 8.98 17.09
CA THR A 42 -9.55 8.10 17.76
C THR A 42 -9.58 6.67 17.21
N PRO A 43 -9.66 6.42 15.88
CA PRO A 43 -9.90 5.06 15.38
C PRO A 43 -8.84 4.05 15.79
N PHE A 44 -7.59 4.49 15.94
CA PHE A 44 -6.46 3.68 16.40
C PHE A 44 -6.01 4.02 17.84
N GLY A 45 -6.76 4.86 18.57
CA GLY A 45 -6.35 5.39 19.87
C GLY A 45 -6.20 4.35 20.99
N PHE A 46 -6.73 3.14 20.78
CA PHE A 46 -6.54 1.99 21.68
C PHE A 46 -5.18 1.29 21.51
N GLN A 47 -4.47 1.53 20.41
CA GLN A 47 -3.24 0.83 20.12
C GLN A 47 -2.08 1.34 20.98
N MET A 48 -1.22 0.43 21.43
CA MET A 48 -0.05 0.79 22.24
C MET A 48 0.96 1.68 21.50
N ASN A 49 0.97 1.62 20.17
CA ASN A 49 1.80 2.45 19.30
C ASN A 49 1.04 3.66 18.71
N ALA A 50 -0.09 4.09 19.29
CA ALA A 50 -0.88 5.20 18.75
C ALA A 50 -0.08 6.49 18.55
N ASP A 51 0.87 6.81 19.45
CA ASP A 51 1.74 7.98 19.27
C ASP A 51 2.69 7.84 18.07
N GLU A 52 3.17 6.63 17.77
CA GLU A 52 3.97 6.34 16.57
C GLU A 52 3.14 6.51 15.30
N LEU A 53 1.90 6.02 15.32
CA LEU A 53 0.96 6.16 14.20
C LEU A 53 0.67 7.64 13.92
N VAL A 54 0.41 8.44 14.96
CA VAL A 54 0.27 9.89 14.84
C VAL A 54 1.51 10.52 14.20
N ALA A 55 2.71 10.17 14.68
CA ALA A 55 3.95 10.72 14.14
C ALA A 55 4.12 10.40 12.65
N ARG A 56 3.92 9.13 12.26
CA ARG A 56 3.98 8.68 10.86
C ARG A 56 2.96 9.39 9.96
N THR A 57 1.71 9.51 10.40
CA THR A 57 0.68 10.22 9.63
C THR A 57 1.06 11.68 9.42
N ARG A 58 1.56 12.37 10.46
CA ARG A 58 2.02 13.75 10.32
C ARG A 58 3.19 13.89 9.36
N THR A 59 4.17 12.99 9.43
CA THR A 59 5.30 12.94 8.49
C THR A 59 4.82 12.76 7.06
N TYR A 60 3.94 11.79 6.80
CA TYR A 60 3.36 11.55 5.46
C TYR A 60 2.68 12.81 4.89
N PHE A 61 1.85 13.47 5.69
CA PHE A 61 1.16 14.69 5.24
C PHE A 61 2.12 15.86 5.02
N ALA A 62 3.10 16.05 5.90
CA ALA A 62 4.08 17.13 5.77
C ALA A 62 5.05 16.93 4.60
N GLU A 63 5.61 15.73 4.45
CA GLU A 63 6.71 15.44 3.53
C GLU A 63 6.23 14.90 2.18
N SER A 64 5.30 13.95 2.19
CA SER A 64 4.81 13.31 0.96
C SER A 64 3.68 14.12 0.32
N VAL A 65 2.66 14.50 1.08
CA VAL A 65 1.54 15.30 0.54
C VAL A 65 1.94 16.76 0.34
N GLY A 66 2.73 17.31 1.27
CA GLY A 66 3.18 18.70 1.26
C GLY A 66 2.23 19.65 2.01
N THR A 67 1.40 19.14 2.93
CA THR A 67 0.50 19.94 3.77
C THR A 67 0.50 19.37 5.18
N PRO A 68 1.09 20.05 6.18
CA PRO A 68 1.16 19.54 7.55
C PRO A 68 -0.24 19.46 8.19
N VAL A 69 -0.43 18.47 9.06
CA VAL A 69 -1.67 18.29 9.82
C VAL A 69 -1.43 18.41 11.33
N GLU A 70 -2.38 19.05 12.01
CA GLU A 70 -2.49 19.11 13.46
C GLU A 70 -3.32 17.94 13.99
N VAL A 71 -3.17 17.62 15.28
CA VAL A 71 -3.83 16.46 15.89
C VAL A 71 -4.91 16.93 16.85
N ALA A 72 -6.17 16.69 16.51
CA ALA A 72 -7.27 16.76 17.46
C ALA A 72 -7.30 15.46 18.26
N ARG A 73 -6.51 15.41 19.34
CA ARG A 73 -6.39 14.22 20.19
C ARG A 73 -7.72 13.93 20.88
N TRP A 74 -8.28 12.76 20.60
CA TRP A 74 -9.48 12.26 21.25
C TRP A 74 -9.47 10.74 21.23
N ARG A 75 -8.69 10.10 22.10
CA ARG A 75 -8.57 8.64 22.06
C ARG A 75 -9.73 7.95 22.77
N ARG A 76 -10.34 8.62 23.74
CA ARG A 76 -11.44 8.10 24.54
C ARG A 76 -12.54 9.15 24.76
N SER A 77 -13.78 8.72 24.97
CA SER A 77 -14.89 9.62 25.27
C SER A 77 -14.76 10.31 26.64
N ASP A 78 -14.00 9.70 27.55
CA ASP A 78 -13.69 10.16 28.91
C ASP A 78 -12.37 10.95 29.02
N GLU A 79 -11.80 11.41 27.90
CA GLU A 79 -10.62 12.29 27.90
C GLU A 79 -10.84 13.53 28.80
N PRO A 80 -9.79 14.08 29.43
CA PRO A 80 -9.91 15.26 30.26
C PRO A 80 -10.61 16.41 29.53
N VAL A 81 -11.46 17.15 30.24
CA VAL A 81 -12.29 18.23 29.64
C VAL A 81 -11.46 19.18 28.77
N VAL A 82 -10.28 19.60 29.25
CA VAL A 82 -9.40 20.50 28.50
C VAL A 82 -8.92 19.89 27.18
N GLU A 83 -8.60 18.59 27.15
CA GLU A 83 -8.17 17.92 25.90
C GLU A 83 -9.35 17.81 24.93
N ARG A 84 -10.54 17.47 25.42
CA ARG A 84 -11.77 17.43 24.60
C ARG A 84 -12.09 18.80 24.00
N GLU A 85 -12.06 19.87 24.80
CA GLU A 85 -12.32 21.23 24.31
C GLU A 85 -11.25 21.71 23.32
N ARG A 86 -9.97 21.34 23.51
CA ARG A 86 -8.91 21.63 22.53
C ARG A 86 -9.18 20.94 21.19
N ALA A 87 -9.52 19.66 21.21
CA ALA A 87 -9.83 18.89 20.01
C ALA A 87 -11.05 19.48 19.27
N LEU A 88 -12.11 19.82 19.98
CA LEU A 88 -13.30 20.47 19.40
C LEU A 88 -12.97 21.86 18.84
N SER A 89 -12.16 22.64 19.54
CA SER A 89 -11.71 23.96 19.07
C SER A 89 -10.90 23.86 17.77
N LEU A 90 -10.04 22.85 17.64
CA LEU A 90 -9.30 22.58 16.40
C LEU A 90 -10.25 22.19 15.26
N LEU A 91 -11.20 21.28 15.49
CA LEU A 91 -12.19 20.88 14.49
C LEU A 91 -13.12 22.03 14.06
N ALA A 92 -13.46 22.93 14.98
CA ALA A 92 -14.26 24.12 14.68
C ALA A 92 -13.53 25.11 13.76
N GLN A 93 -12.20 25.17 13.83
CA GLN A 93 -11.36 26.02 12.98
C GLN A 93 -10.94 25.33 11.69
N ALA A 94 -10.94 23.99 11.67
CA ALA A 94 -10.50 23.20 10.54
C ALA A 94 -11.37 23.43 9.29
N ARG A 95 -10.70 23.49 8.14
CA ARG A 95 -11.33 23.37 6.81
C ARG A 95 -11.07 22.05 6.13
N TRP A 96 -10.19 21.24 6.70
CA TRP A 96 -9.91 19.88 6.27
C TRP A 96 -9.72 19.02 7.52
N ALA A 97 -10.46 17.93 7.63
CA ALA A 97 -10.40 16.99 8.74
C ALA A 97 -10.23 15.56 8.23
N PHE A 98 -9.43 14.76 8.91
CA PHE A 98 -9.15 13.37 8.55
C PHE A 98 -9.25 12.44 9.75
N ALA A 99 -9.87 11.28 9.55
CA ALA A 99 -9.75 10.14 10.43
C ALA A 99 -9.46 8.90 9.59
N GLY A 100 -8.49 8.11 10.03
CA GLY A 100 -7.93 7.01 9.24
C GLY A 100 -8.06 5.63 9.90
N PRO A 101 -6.99 4.83 9.89
CA PRO A 101 -7.06 3.39 10.10
C PRO A 101 -7.33 3.06 11.56
N GLY A 102 -7.76 1.84 11.86
CA GLY A 102 -8.00 1.40 13.24
C GLY A 102 -9.21 0.50 13.36
N SER A 103 -10.01 0.68 14.41
CA SER A 103 -11.21 -0.12 14.67
C SER A 103 -12.49 0.72 14.49
N PRO A 104 -13.42 0.30 13.60
CA PRO A 104 -14.71 0.97 13.44
C PRO A 104 -15.50 1.05 14.75
N THR A 105 -15.63 -0.09 15.44
CA THR A 105 -16.40 -0.21 16.68
C THR A 105 -15.76 0.54 17.83
N TYR A 106 -14.43 0.59 17.90
CA TYR A 106 -13.74 1.45 18.86
C TYR A 106 -14.07 2.92 18.60
N ALA A 107 -13.90 3.40 17.36
CA ALA A 107 -14.21 4.78 16.99
C ALA A 107 -15.65 5.15 17.34
N LEU A 108 -16.62 4.30 16.99
CA LEU A 108 -18.04 4.48 17.32
C LEU A 108 -18.27 4.59 18.84
N ARG A 109 -17.66 3.71 19.65
CA ARG A 109 -17.78 3.79 21.13
C ARG A 109 -17.21 5.08 21.71
N GLN A 110 -16.20 5.68 21.08
CA GLN A 110 -15.60 6.93 21.56
C GLN A 110 -16.29 8.19 21.04
N TRP A 111 -17.01 8.10 19.91
CA TRP A 111 -17.67 9.23 19.27
C TRP A 111 -19.18 9.32 19.57
N HIS A 112 -19.89 8.18 19.67
CA HIS A 112 -21.31 8.20 20.01
C HIS A 112 -21.55 8.86 21.37
N GLY A 113 -22.61 9.68 21.44
CA GLY A 113 -22.95 10.42 22.66
C GLY A 113 -21.98 11.56 23.00
N THR A 114 -21.06 11.90 22.10
CA THR A 114 -20.14 13.06 22.24
C THR A 114 -20.41 14.11 21.16
N PRO A 115 -19.84 15.32 21.26
CA PRO A 115 -19.95 16.34 20.22
C PRO A 115 -19.17 16.04 18.92
N VAL A 116 -18.38 14.96 18.87
CA VAL A 116 -17.49 14.69 17.72
C VAL A 116 -18.26 14.49 16.41
N PRO A 117 -19.36 13.71 16.32
CA PRO A 117 -20.10 13.55 15.07
C PRO A 117 -20.63 14.87 14.51
N ASP A 118 -21.13 15.75 15.37
CA ASP A 118 -21.55 17.11 14.98
C ASP A 118 -20.37 17.94 14.50
N ALA A 119 -19.24 17.91 15.21
CA ALA A 119 -18.04 18.63 14.79
C ALA A 119 -17.52 18.17 13.43
N LEU A 120 -17.55 16.86 13.13
CA LEU A 120 -17.17 16.29 11.84
C LEU A 120 -18.14 16.71 10.73
N ALA A 121 -19.45 16.64 10.98
CA ALA A 121 -20.46 17.12 10.04
C ALA A 121 -20.26 18.62 9.74
N ASP A 122 -19.98 19.40 10.78
CA ASP A 122 -19.83 20.84 10.67
C ASP A 122 -18.62 21.28 9.84
N VAL A 123 -17.56 20.47 9.76
CA VAL A 123 -16.45 20.72 8.83
C VAL A 123 -16.99 20.80 7.39
N VAL A 124 -17.88 19.89 7.00
CA VAL A 124 -18.45 19.85 5.65
C VAL A 124 -19.50 20.96 5.44
N THR A 125 -20.40 21.17 6.42
CA THR A 125 -21.46 22.18 6.31
C THR A 125 -20.91 23.60 6.23
N ARG A 126 -19.76 23.89 6.85
CA ARG A 126 -19.07 25.19 6.77
C ARG A 126 -18.23 25.40 5.50
N GLY A 127 -18.31 24.51 4.52
CA GLY A 127 -17.54 24.66 3.28
C GLY A 127 -16.21 23.91 3.23
N GLY A 128 -15.92 23.08 4.23
CA GLY A 128 -14.67 22.33 4.36
C GLY A 128 -14.74 20.91 3.79
N THR A 129 -13.73 20.11 4.12
CA THR A 129 -13.58 18.73 3.65
C THR A 129 -13.39 17.76 4.81
N LEU A 130 -14.18 16.69 4.84
CA LEU A 130 -14.01 15.57 5.75
C LEU A 130 -13.52 14.35 4.96
N VAL A 131 -12.40 13.78 5.39
CA VAL A 131 -11.80 12.58 4.79
C VAL A 131 -11.86 11.44 5.81
N LEU A 132 -12.54 10.36 5.47
CA LEU A 132 -12.62 9.15 6.29
C LEU A 132 -12.03 7.97 5.51
N GLY A 133 -10.99 7.35 6.06
CA GLY A 133 -10.33 6.18 5.48
C GLY A 133 -10.56 4.92 6.30
N SER A 134 -10.57 3.77 5.65
CA SER A 134 -10.57 2.44 6.29
C SER A 134 -11.58 2.37 7.45
N ALA A 135 -11.14 2.11 8.67
CA ALA A 135 -12.01 1.98 9.84
C ALA A 135 -12.96 3.17 10.09
N ALA A 136 -12.49 4.40 9.87
CA ALA A 136 -13.32 5.58 10.03
C ALA A 136 -14.40 5.67 8.93
N ALA A 137 -14.11 5.20 7.71
CA ALA A 137 -15.09 5.15 6.62
C ALA A 137 -16.29 4.26 6.94
N VAL A 138 -16.07 3.13 7.63
CA VAL A 138 -17.14 2.22 8.07
C VAL A 138 -18.16 2.93 8.97
N THR A 139 -17.72 3.90 9.77
CA THR A 139 -18.59 4.62 10.71
C THR A 139 -19.55 5.60 10.04
N LEU A 140 -19.33 5.91 8.76
CA LEU A 140 -19.99 7.01 8.05
C LEU A 140 -21.48 6.76 7.77
N GLY A 141 -21.85 5.50 7.52
CA GLY A 141 -23.21 5.09 7.23
C GLY A 141 -24.10 5.01 8.48
N SER A 142 -25.38 4.68 8.27
CA SER A 142 -26.31 4.36 9.37
C SER A 142 -26.01 3.00 10.02
N HIS A 143 -25.40 2.10 9.25
CA HIS A 143 -24.97 0.78 9.69
C HIS A 143 -23.48 0.63 9.44
N ALA A 144 -22.78 0.06 10.42
CA ALA A 144 -21.34 -0.15 10.41
C ALA A 144 -21.02 -1.64 10.62
N VAL A 145 -20.01 -2.13 9.90
CA VAL A 145 -19.52 -3.51 10.03
C VAL A 145 -18.56 -3.61 11.22
N PRO A 146 -18.84 -4.43 12.25
CA PRO A 146 -17.89 -4.71 13.32
C PRO A 146 -16.86 -5.75 12.87
N VAL A 147 -16.02 -5.38 11.92
CA VAL A 147 -15.16 -6.33 11.17
C VAL A 147 -14.22 -7.14 12.06
N TYR A 148 -13.64 -6.56 13.11
CA TYR A 148 -12.72 -7.29 13.98
C TYR A 148 -13.45 -8.27 14.88
N GLU A 149 -14.62 -7.89 15.38
CA GLU A 149 -15.50 -8.77 16.14
C GLU A 149 -15.93 -9.97 15.29
N ILE A 150 -16.34 -9.75 14.04
CA ILE A 150 -16.73 -10.83 13.11
C ILE A 150 -15.53 -11.69 12.70
N TYR A 151 -14.44 -11.09 12.22
CA TYR A 151 -13.35 -11.82 11.57
C TYR A 151 -12.29 -12.33 12.55
N LYS A 152 -11.97 -11.57 13.60
CA LYS A 152 -10.89 -11.92 14.55
C LYS A 152 -11.41 -12.56 15.84
N VAL A 153 -12.54 -12.08 16.37
CA VAL A 153 -13.14 -12.64 17.60
C VAL A 153 -14.03 -13.84 17.28
N GLY A 154 -14.71 -13.82 16.13
CA GLY A 154 -15.61 -14.89 15.69
C GLY A 154 -17.06 -14.69 16.13
N GLU A 155 -17.46 -13.44 16.39
CA GLU A 155 -18.87 -13.10 16.65
C GLU A 155 -19.73 -13.32 15.40
N GLU A 156 -21.03 -13.55 15.62
CA GLU A 156 -21.99 -13.64 14.52
C GLU A 156 -22.06 -12.32 13.75
N ALA A 157 -22.21 -12.40 12.44
CA ALA A 157 -22.27 -11.23 11.59
C ALA A 157 -23.56 -10.45 11.87
N ALA A 158 -23.41 -9.23 12.40
CA ALA A 158 -24.51 -8.30 12.62
C ALA A 158 -24.05 -6.86 12.37
N TRP A 159 -24.97 -5.99 11.98
CA TRP A 159 -24.71 -4.56 11.92
C TRP A 159 -24.66 -3.94 13.32
N VAL A 160 -23.77 -2.96 13.50
CA VAL A 160 -23.86 -2.01 14.62
C VAL A 160 -24.32 -0.64 14.11
N PRO A 161 -24.96 0.20 14.95
CA PRO A 161 -25.31 1.56 14.55
C PRO A 161 -24.05 2.36 14.16
N GLY A 162 -24.12 3.03 13.00
CA GLY A 162 -23.10 3.98 12.57
C GLY A 162 -23.46 5.42 12.96
N LEU A 163 -22.67 6.39 12.50
CA LEU A 163 -22.88 7.81 12.79
C LEU A 163 -23.97 8.46 11.92
N ASP A 164 -24.37 7.80 10.82
CA ASP A 164 -25.31 8.29 9.82
C ASP A 164 -24.98 9.69 9.25
N LEU A 165 -23.68 9.99 9.17
CA LEU A 165 -23.19 11.24 8.60
C LEU A 165 -23.41 11.29 7.09
N LEU A 166 -23.36 10.15 6.38
CA LEU A 166 -23.63 10.10 4.95
C LEU A 166 -25.03 10.64 4.65
N SER A 167 -26.06 10.10 5.32
CA SER A 167 -27.43 10.54 5.11
C SER A 167 -27.61 11.99 5.52
N ARG A 168 -27.11 12.39 6.71
CA ARG A 168 -27.18 13.78 7.18
C ARG A 168 -26.59 14.79 6.18
N LEU A 169 -25.48 14.46 5.54
CA LEU A 169 -24.75 15.39 4.67
C LEU A 169 -25.21 15.34 3.21
N THR A 170 -25.86 14.24 2.77
CA THR A 170 -26.11 14.00 1.33
C THR A 170 -27.53 13.57 0.99
N GLY A 171 -28.26 13.01 1.96
CA GLY A 171 -29.54 12.30 1.78
C GLY A 171 -29.40 10.86 1.29
N ILE A 172 -28.18 10.33 1.17
CA ILE A 172 -27.94 8.94 0.75
C ILE A 172 -27.94 8.02 1.96
N HIS A 173 -28.76 6.97 1.90
CA HIS A 173 -28.82 5.92 2.91
C HIS A 173 -27.98 4.72 2.45
N ALA A 174 -26.83 4.52 3.10
CA ALA A 174 -25.97 3.38 2.81
C ALA A 174 -25.12 2.97 4.01
N ALA A 175 -24.78 1.68 4.08
CA ALA A 175 -23.58 1.22 4.76
C ALA A 175 -22.36 1.46 3.86
N VAL A 176 -21.22 1.82 4.46
CA VAL A 176 -19.97 2.07 3.72
C VAL A 176 -18.98 0.98 4.07
N ILE A 177 -18.50 0.25 3.05
CA ILE A 177 -17.59 -0.87 3.20
C ILE A 177 -16.28 -0.55 2.45
N PRO A 178 -15.22 -0.11 3.16
CA PRO A 178 -13.88 0.03 2.61
C PRO A 178 -13.25 -1.36 2.39
N HIS A 179 -12.02 -1.43 1.87
CA HIS A 179 -11.35 -2.72 1.59
C HIS A 179 -12.25 -3.68 0.79
N TYR A 180 -13.01 -3.14 -0.16
CA TYR A 180 -14.10 -3.88 -0.79
C TYR A 180 -13.60 -5.05 -1.65
N ASP A 181 -12.44 -4.90 -2.27
CA ASP A 181 -11.74 -5.90 -3.07
C ASP A 181 -10.68 -6.70 -2.29
N ASN A 182 -10.65 -6.59 -0.95
CA ASN A 182 -9.61 -7.22 -0.13
C ASN A 182 -9.40 -8.71 -0.46
N ALA A 183 -8.15 -9.06 -0.77
CA ALA A 183 -7.72 -10.39 -1.17
C ALA A 183 -6.67 -11.01 -0.23
N GLU A 184 -6.47 -10.46 0.97
CA GLU A 184 -5.47 -10.95 1.95
C GLU A 184 -5.71 -12.41 2.41
N GLY A 185 -6.92 -12.95 2.24
CA GLY A 185 -7.24 -14.33 2.60
C GLY A 185 -6.51 -15.39 1.78
N GLY A 186 -6.03 -15.08 0.58
CA GLY A 186 -5.41 -16.05 -0.32
C GLY A 186 -6.38 -17.16 -0.74
N SER A 187 -6.46 -18.23 0.07
CA SER A 187 -7.32 -19.39 -0.20
C SER A 187 -8.79 -19.23 0.18
N HIS A 188 -9.17 -18.17 0.89
CA HIS A 188 -10.56 -17.92 1.30
C HIS A 188 -11.01 -16.48 1.01
N ASP A 189 -12.33 -16.29 0.91
CA ASP A 189 -12.92 -15.02 0.51
C ASP A 189 -12.87 -13.99 1.66
N THR A 190 -12.02 -12.97 1.49
CA THR A 190 -11.90 -11.83 2.42
C THR A 190 -12.39 -10.52 1.82
N ARG A 191 -13.07 -10.57 0.67
CA ARG A 191 -13.64 -9.38 0.05
C ARG A 191 -14.62 -8.70 1.01
N PHE A 192 -14.92 -7.44 0.73
CA PHE A 192 -15.90 -6.64 1.46
C PHE A 192 -15.51 -6.43 2.93
N CYS A 193 -14.27 -5.99 3.18
CA CYS A 193 -13.74 -5.79 4.53
C CYS A 193 -13.78 -7.09 5.37
N TYR A 194 -13.14 -8.16 4.87
CA TYR A 194 -13.03 -9.46 5.54
C TYR A 194 -14.35 -10.21 5.81
N LEU A 195 -15.46 -9.77 5.21
CA LEU A 195 -16.75 -10.44 5.33
C LEU A 195 -16.85 -11.67 4.41
N GLY A 196 -16.39 -11.54 3.16
CA GLY A 196 -16.70 -12.47 2.07
C GLY A 196 -18.17 -12.40 1.63
N GLU A 197 -18.48 -12.99 0.47
CA GLU A 197 -19.81 -12.92 -0.15
C GLU A 197 -20.92 -13.44 0.76
N GLN A 198 -20.66 -14.54 1.46
CA GLN A 198 -21.66 -15.22 2.28
C GLN A 198 -22.16 -14.32 3.41
N ARG A 199 -21.24 -13.67 4.15
CA ARG A 199 -21.61 -12.81 5.28
C ARG A 199 -22.20 -11.49 4.80
N LEU A 200 -21.64 -10.88 3.74
CA LEU A 200 -22.21 -9.65 3.21
C LEU A 200 -23.65 -9.86 2.74
N SER A 201 -23.93 -10.94 2.00
CA SER A 201 -25.28 -11.22 1.50
C SER A 201 -26.30 -11.40 2.63
N ALA A 202 -25.90 -12.04 3.74
CA ALA A 202 -26.74 -12.18 4.92
C ALA A 202 -27.01 -10.81 5.59
N LEU A 203 -25.96 -10.01 5.78
CA LEU A 203 -26.06 -8.67 6.34
C LEU A 203 -26.92 -7.75 5.47
N GLU A 204 -26.80 -7.82 4.14
CA GLU A 204 -27.62 -7.01 3.22
C GLU A 204 -29.13 -7.28 3.36
N ALA A 205 -29.53 -8.49 3.77
CA ALA A 205 -30.93 -8.81 3.99
C ALA A 205 -31.52 -8.12 5.22
N GLU A 206 -30.68 -7.70 6.17
CA GLU A 206 -31.07 -7.00 7.39
C GLU A 206 -31.15 -5.48 7.21
N LEU A 207 -30.60 -4.94 6.12
CA LEU A 207 -30.66 -3.51 5.84
C LEU A 207 -32.10 -3.07 5.46
N PRO A 208 -32.50 -1.84 5.84
CA PRO A 208 -33.75 -1.24 5.38
C PRO A 208 -33.88 -1.24 3.85
N ASP A 209 -35.11 -1.29 3.33
CA ASP A 209 -35.36 -1.37 1.87
C ASP A 209 -34.74 -0.21 1.06
N ASP A 210 -34.62 0.97 1.67
CA ASP A 210 -34.06 2.17 1.05
C ASP A 210 -32.54 2.33 1.27
N THR A 211 -31.90 1.36 1.93
CA THR A 211 -30.49 1.40 2.30
C THR A 211 -29.70 0.36 1.51
N GLY A 212 -28.62 0.79 0.85
CA GLY A 212 -27.70 -0.10 0.14
C GLY A 212 -26.30 -0.12 0.76
N VAL A 213 -25.33 -0.63 0.00
CA VAL A 213 -23.91 -0.68 0.34
C VAL A 213 -23.11 0.15 -0.67
N ILE A 214 -22.24 1.00 -0.17
CA ILE A 214 -21.18 1.65 -0.97
C ILE A 214 -19.87 0.95 -0.63
N GLY A 215 -19.41 0.12 -1.55
CA GLY A 215 -18.10 -0.52 -1.52
C GLY A 215 -17.01 0.39 -2.09
N VAL A 216 -15.92 0.57 -1.37
CA VAL A 216 -14.74 1.32 -1.86
C VAL A 216 -13.52 0.40 -1.83
N ASP A 217 -12.95 0.14 -3.00
CA ASP A 217 -11.74 -0.67 -3.15
C ASP A 217 -10.53 -0.06 -2.41
N GLU A 218 -9.52 -0.89 -2.18
CA GLU A 218 -8.23 -0.43 -1.69
C GLU A 218 -7.60 0.60 -2.65
N HIS A 219 -6.84 1.55 -2.10
CA HIS A 219 -6.18 2.64 -2.85
C HIS A 219 -7.14 3.42 -3.77
N THR A 220 -8.41 3.50 -3.38
CA THR A 220 -9.49 4.16 -4.11
C THR A 220 -10.21 5.14 -3.19
N ALA A 221 -10.72 6.23 -3.75
CA ALA A 221 -11.51 7.22 -3.04
C ALA A 221 -12.80 7.57 -3.77
N LEU A 222 -13.87 7.76 -3.01
CA LEU A 222 -15.12 8.39 -3.45
C LEU A 222 -15.16 9.82 -2.93
N LEU A 223 -15.10 10.81 -3.83
CA LEU A 223 -15.17 12.22 -3.52
C LEU A 223 -16.60 12.72 -3.74
N ILE A 224 -17.33 12.99 -2.66
CA ILE A 224 -18.71 13.48 -2.70
C ILE A 224 -18.70 15.00 -2.52
N ASP A 225 -19.08 15.74 -3.55
CA ASP A 225 -19.34 17.18 -3.46
C ASP A 225 -20.78 17.41 -3.02
N THR A 226 -20.96 17.87 -1.79
CA THR A 226 -22.29 18.04 -1.19
C THR A 226 -23.03 19.27 -1.75
N VAL A 227 -22.31 20.21 -2.36
CA VAL A 227 -22.89 21.42 -2.97
C VAL A 227 -23.26 21.14 -4.42
N ALA A 228 -22.33 20.59 -5.21
CA ALA A 228 -22.58 20.24 -6.61
C ALA A 228 -23.46 18.99 -6.76
N ARG A 229 -23.68 18.24 -5.67
CA ARG A 229 -24.41 16.98 -5.63
C ARG A 229 -23.87 15.95 -6.62
N THR A 230 -22.55 15.77 -6.61
CA THR A 230 -21.86 14.77 -7.44
C THR A 230 -20.93 13.89 -6.60
N ALA A 231 -20.64 12.69 -7.11
CA ALA A 231 -19.69 11.75 -6.56
C ALA A 231 -18.69 11.32 -7.64
N THR A 232 -17.41 11.58 -7.43
CA THR A 232 -16.32 11.24 -8.36
C THR A 232 -15.42 10.17 -7.77
N VAL A 233 -15.08 9.14 -8.55
CA VAL A 233 -14.14 8.10 -8.13
C VAL A 233 -12.71 8.50 -8.49
N ALA A 234 -11.76 8.32 -7.58
CA ALA A 234 -10.33 8.56 -7.77
C ALA A 234 -9.50 7.38 -7.21
N GLY A 235 -8.22 7.30 -7.56
CA GLY A 235 -7.34 6.20 -7.16
C GLY A 235 -7.20 5.11 -8.23
N SER A 236 -6.82 3.90 -7.82
CA SER A 236 -6.48 2.81 -8.73
C SER A 236 -7.54 1.73 -8.92
N GLY A 237 -8.56 1.68 -8.06
CA GLY A 237 -9.63 0.70 -8.12
C GLY A 237 -10.97 1.30 -8.52
N VAL A 238 -12.04 0.73 -7.98
CA VAL A 238 -13.42 1.10 -8.30
C VAL A 238 -14.25 1.37 -7.05
N VAL A 239 -15.40 2.02 -7.23
CA VAL A 239 -16.47 2.09 -6.24
C VAL A 239 -17.61 1.22 -6.71
N THR A 240 -18.15 0.40 -5.81
CA THR A 240 -19.29 -0.45 -6.09
C THR A 240 -20.51 0.05 -5.32
N LEU A 241 -21.57 0.40 -6.04
CA LEU A 241 -22.89 0.57 -5.43
C LEU A 241 -23.57 -0.79 -5.46
N ARG A 242 -24.04 -1.28 -4.32
CA ARG A 242 -24.63 -2.60 -4.22
C ARG A 242 -25.92 -2.57 -3.42
N ARG A 243 -26.91 -3.35 -3.87
CA ARG A 243 -28.16 -3.58 -3.14
C ARG A 243 -28.64 -5.02 -3.35
N ARG A 244 -28.66 -5.82 -2.28
CA ARG A 244 -29.22 -7.19 -2.28
C ARG A 244 -28.63 -8.04 -3.40
N GLY A 245 -27.31 -7.99 -3.58
CA GLY A 245 -26.61 -8.72 -4.65
C GLY A 245 -26.48 -7.96 -5.97
N ASP A 246 -27.38 -7.04 -6.30
CA ASP A 246 -27.26 -6.23 -7.52
C ASP A 246 -26.16 -5.19 -7.34
N SER A 247 -25.19 -5.15 -8.25
CA SER A 247 -23.96 -4.37 -8.10
C SER A 247 -23.69 -3.55 -9.37
N ARG A 248 -23.43 -2.26 -9.19
CA ARG A 248 -22.94 -1.35 -10.22
C ARG A 248 -21.55 -0.85 -9.85
N THR A 249 -20.58 -1.09 -10.72
CA THR A 249 -19.21 -0.62 -10.56
C THR A 249 -19.01 0.73 -11.25
N ILE A 250 -18.24 1.61 -10.62
CA ILE A 250 -17.86 2.93 -11.11
C ILE A 250 -16.33 3.03 -11.10
N ALA A 251 -15.75 3.20 -12.28
CA ALA A 251 -14.30 3.26 -12.46
C ALA A 251 -13.72 4.61 -12.04
N ALA A 252 -12.45 4.62 -11.65
CA ALA A 252 -11.70 5.86 -11.40
C ALA A 252 -11.81 6.85 -12.56
N GLY A 253 -12.02 8.13 -12.22
CA GLY A 253 -12.27 9.23 -13.16
C GLY A 253 -13.73 9.43 -13.52
N GLN A 254 -14.62 8.45 -13.29
CA GLN A 254 -16.05 8.62 -13.54
C GLN A 254 -16.73 9.45 -12.43
N THR A 255 -17.79 10.15 -12.80
CA THR A 255 -18.61 10.97 -11.91
C THR A 255 -20.08 10.64 -12.09
N LEU A 256 -20.81 10.51 -10.99
CA LEU A 256 -22.26 10.34 -10.93
C LEU A 256 -22.88 11.52 -10.18
N SER A 257 -24.16 11.79 -10.41
CA SER A 257 -24.97 12.61 -9.51
C SER A 257 -25.34 11.83 -8.24
N LEU A 258 -25.57 12.52 -7.13
CA LEU A 258 -26.04 11.86 -5.90
C LEU A 258 -27.44 11.26 -6.04
N ASP A 259 -28.25 11.77 -6.96
CA ASP A 259 -29.57 11.24 -7.25
C ASP A 259 -29.47 9.89 -8.00
N GLU A 260 -28.49 9.72 -8.90
CA GLU A 260 -28.20 8.42 -9.52
C GLU A 260 -27.68 7.39 -8.50
N VAL A 261 -26.83 7.83 -7.56
CA VAL A 261 -26.34 6.98 -6.47
C VAL A 261 -27.51 6.53 -5.60
N ALA A 262 -28.35 7.46 -5.15
CA ALA A 262 -29.53 7.17 -4.34
C ALA A 262 -30.53 6.24 -5.08
N ALA A 263 -30.81 6.51 -6.36
CA ALA A 263 -31.71 5.68 -7.16
C ALA A 263 -31.24 4.23 -7.27
N HIS A 264 -29.93 4.00 -7.44
CA HIS A 264 -29.39 2.64 -7.46
C HIS A 264 -29.52 1.95 -6.09
N LEU A 265 -29.16 2.66 -5.01
CA LEU A 265 -29.20 2.10 -3.65
C LEU A 265 -30.63 1.85 -3.13
N ARG A 266 -31.64 2.56 -3.66
CA ARG A 266 -33.07 2.28 -3.42
C ARG A 266 -33.66 1.22 -4.36
N GLY A 267 -32.95 0.88 -5.44
CA GLY A 267 -33.44 -0.01 -6.50
C GLY A 267 -34.47 0.62 -7.45
N ASP A 268 -34.51 1.95 -7.52
CA ASP A 268 -35.35 2.72 -8.45
C ASP A 268 -34.76 2.76 -9.87
N ALA A 269 -33.45 2.46 -10.00
CA ALA A 269 -32.78 2.44 -11.28
C ALA A 269 -33.35 1.30 -12.14
N ALA A 270 -34.20 1.65 -13.12
CA ALA A 270 -34.60 0.73 -14.17
C ALA A 270 -33.35 0.09 -14.77
N THR A 271 -33.34 -1.24 -14.86
CA THR A 271 -32.31 -2.05 -15.49
C THR A 271 -31.91 -1.45 -16.83
N ALA A 272 -30.83 -0.67 -16.85
CA ALA A 272 -30.16 -0.33 -18.09
C ALA A 272 -29.58 -1.64 -18.65
N ALA A 273 -29.82 -1.88 -19.93
CA ALA A 273 -29.39 -3.09 -20.63
C ALA A 273 -27.92 -3.45 -20.34
N PRO A 274 -27.57 -4.75 -20.31
CA PRO A 274 -26.22 -5.19 -19.97
C PRO A 274 -25.21 -4.68 -21.02
N GLY A 275 -24.47 -3.63 -20.67
CA GLY A 275 -23.22 -3.29 -21.34
C GLY A 275 -22.11 -4.10 -20.71
N ASP A 276 -21.59 -5.08 -21.45
CA ASP A 276 -20.44 -5.95 -21.15
C ASP A 276 -20.13 -6.14 -19.65
N ALA A 277 -20.90 -7.02 -19.02
CA ALA A 277 -20.42 -7.71 -17.84
C ALA A 277 -19.23 -8.60 -18.23
N PRO A 278 -18.06 -8.52 -17.58
CA PRO A 278 -17.15 -9.66 -17.61
C PRO A 278 -17.90 -10.84 -16.98
N ALA A 279 -17.92 -11.95 -17.71
CA ALA A 279 -18.73 -13.12 -17.41
C ALA A 279 -18.53 -13.62 -15.97
N ARG A 280 -19.67 -13.91 -15.32
CA ARG A 280 -19.78 -14.71 -14.09
C ARG A 280 -19.05 -16.06 -14.25
N PRO A 281 -18.06 -16.42 -13.41
CA PRO A 281 -17.66 -17.81 -13.29
C PRO A 281 -18.74 -18.57 -12.51
N ALA A 282 -19.20 -19.68 -13.07
CA ALA A 282 -19.99 -20.69 -12.34
C ALA A 282 -19.12 -21.30 -11.22
N PRO A 283 -19.72 -21.86 -10.15
CA PRO A 283 -18.95 -22.34 -9.00
C PRO A 283 -18.14 -23.57 -9.41
N ALA A 284 -16.82 -23.41 -9.42
CA ALA A 284 -15.87 -24.50 -9.50
C ALA A 284 -14.93 -24.38 -8.29
N ASP A 285 -14.73 -25.51 -7.64
CA ASP A 285 -13.85 -25.70 -6.49
C ASP A 285 -12.48 -25.02 -6.66
N ALA A 286 -12.05 -24.36 -5.60
CA ALA A 286 -10.66 -24.11 -5.20
C ALA A 286 -9.65 -23.72 -6.29
N ALA A 287 -9.61 -22.43 -6.63
CA ALA A 287 -8.35 -21.71 -6.88
C ALA A 287 -8.59 -20.21 -6.66
N ALA A 288 -7.70 -19.58 -5.88
CA ALA A 288 -7.74 -18.15 -5.57
C ALA A 288 -7.77 -17.30 -6.86
N PRO A 289 -8.58 -16.22 -6.94
CA PRO A 289 -8.46 -15.28 -8.04
C PRO A 289 -7.18 -14.46 -7.87
N ASP A 290 -6.33 -14.51 -8.90
CA ASP A 290 -5.21 -13.60 -9.06
C ASP A 290 -5.65 -12.14 -8.92
N ALA A 291 -4.94 -11.39 -8.08
CA ALA A 291 -5.08 -9.95 -7.94
C ALA A 291 -4.87 -9.24 -9.29
N ASP A 292 -5.72 -8.24 -9.58
CA ASP A 292 -5.66 -7.37 -10.76
C ASP A 292 -4.19 -6.96 -11.11
N PRO A 293 -3.68 -7.29 -12.32
CA PRO A 293 -2.30 -7.06 -12.73
C PRO A 293 -1.83 -5.59 -12.70
N GLY A 294 -2.73 -4.60 -12.58
CA GLY A 294 -2.40 -3.18 -12.68
C GLY A 294 -2.19 -2.42 -11.36
N ARG A 295 -2.54 -2.99 -10.19
CA ARG A 295 -2.61 -2.23 -8.93
C ARG A 295 -1.28 -2.19 -8.16
N PRO A 296 -0.87 -1.04 -7.58
CA PRO A 296 0.35 -0.94 -6.77
C PRO A 296 0.13 -1.48 -5.36
N SER A 297 1.09 -2.29 -4.86
CA SER A 297 1.13 -2.77 -3.47
C SER A 297 2.55 -3.21 -3.09
N LEU A 298 2.90 -3.14 -1.81
CA LEU A 298 4.22 -3.56 -1.32
C LEU A 298 4.53 -5.03 -1.66
N GLY A 299 3.53 -5.92 -1.62
CA GLY A 299 3.68 -7.32 -2.00
C GLY A 299 4.09 -7.48 -3.47
N ARG A 300 3.51 -6.68 -4.37
CA ARG A 300 3.86 -6.71 -5.80
C ARG A 300 5.21 -6.08 -6.09
N GLU A 301 5.53 -4.97 -5.45
CA GLU A 301 6.85 -4.34 -5.56
C GLU A 301 7.94 -5.29 -5.05
N THR A 302 7.67 -6.04 -3.98
CA THR A 302 8.54 -7.12 -3.50
C THR A 302 8.74 -8.21 -4.56
N HIS A 303 7.66 -8.69 -5.18
CA HIS A 303 7.74 -9.72 -6.21
C HIS A 303 8.50 -9.21 -7.46
N ALA A 304 8.22 -7.98 -7.90
CA ALA A 304 8.86 -7.37 -9.06
C ALA A 304 10.36 -7.17 -8.83
N ALA A 305 10.75 -6.58 -7.70
CA ALA A 305 12.16 -6.41 -7.33
C ALA A 305 12.87 -7.77 -7.22
N ARG A 306 12.20 -8.79 -6.67
CA ARG A 306 12.76 -10.14 -6.60
C ARG A 306 12.99 -10.75 -7.98
N ALA A 307 12.02 -10.65 -8.89
CA ALA A 307 12.16 -11.15 -10.25
C ALA A 307 13.29 -10.43 -11.00
N ALA A 308 13.40 -9.10 -10.84
CA ALA A 308 14.49 -8.32 -11.41
C ALA A 308 15.86 -8.75 -10.85
N PHE A 309 15.95 -8.98 -9.54
CA PHE A 309 17.15 -9.50 -8.90
C PHE A 309 17.52 -10.88 -9.44
N ASP A 310 16.56 -11.79 -9.55
CA ASP A 310 16.81 -13.16 -10.03
C ASP A 310 17.37 -13.14 -11.46
N ALA A 311 16.77 -12.33 -12.36
CA ALA A 311 17.28 -12.15 -13.72
C ALA A 311 18.70 -11.55 -13.77
N ALA A 312 18.98 -10.51 -12.97
CA ALA A 312 20.30 -9.90 -12.90
C ALA A 312 21.35 -10.87 -12.32
N TYR A 313 20.97 -11.64 -11.30
CA TYR A 313 21.82 -12.63 -10.64
C TYR A 313 22.25 -13.75 -11.59
N ASP A 314 21.31 -14.23 -12.41
CA ASP A 314 21.58 -15.26 -13.42
C ASP A 314 22.48 -14.72 -14.54
N ALA A 315 22.29 -13.45 -14.91
CA ALA A 315 23.14 -12.75 -15.88
C ALA A 315 24.52 -12.33 -15.33
N LYS A 316 24.79 -12.52 -14.03
CA LYS A 316 25.98 -12.01 -13.33
C LYS A 316 26.11 -10.47 -13.42
N ASP A 317 24.99 -9.78 -13.57
CA ASP A 317 24.89 -8.33 -13.54
C ASP A 317 24.80 -7.84 -12.08
N VAL A 318 25.95 -7.44 -11.53
CA VAL A 318 26.06 -6.95 -10.14
C VAL A 318 25.28 -5.65 -9.96
N ASP A 319 25.34 -4.73 -10.93
CA ASP A 319 24.65 -3.44 -10.83
C ASP A 319 23.13 -3.62 -10.89
N GLY A 320 22.64 -4.55 -11.72
CA GLY A 320 21.24 -4.95 -11.75
C GLY A 320 20.77 -5.55 -10.42
N CYS A 321 21.58 -6.39 -9.79
CA CYS A 321 21.29 -6.94 -8.46
C CYS A 321 21.21 -5.84 -7.39
N VAL A 322 22.17 -4.90 -7.38
CA VAL A 322 22.20 -3.77 -6.44
C VAL A 322 20.98 -2.88 -6.63
N ARG A 323 20.62 -2.57 -7.88
CA ARG A 323 19.43 -1.76 -8.19
C ARG A 323 18.17 -2.37 -7.61
N ALA A 324 17.94 -3.67 -7.83
CA ALA A 324 16.75 -4.36 -7.31
C ALA A 324 16.70 -4.38 -5.77
N VAL A 325 17.85 -4.49 -5.09
CA VAL A 325 17.94 -4.39 -3.63
C VAL A 325 17.54 -2.98 -3.15
N LEU A 326 18.05 -1.93 -3.79
CA LEU A 326 17.75 -0.54 -3.43
C LEU A 326 16.29 -0.17 -3.74
N GLU A 327 15.73 -0.66 -4.85
CA GLU A 327 14.32 -0.46 -5.20
C GLU A 327 13.39 -1.09 -4.16
N LEU A 328 13.68 -2.31 -3.69
CA LEU A 328 12.88 -2.92 -2.62
C LEU A 328 13.03 -2.19 -1.28
N GLU A 329 14.21 -1.68 -0.96
CA GLU A 329 14.43 -0.88 0.24
C GLU A 329 13.62 0.42 0.20
N GLN A 330 13.63 1.12 -0.94
CA GLN A 330 12.83 2.32 -1.14
C GLN A 330 11.33 2.02 -1.03
N ALA A 331 10.85 0.93 -1.64
CA ALA A 331 9.47 0.48 -1.50
C ALA A 331 9.08 0.27 -0.03
N VAL A 332 9.91 -0.43 0.75
CA VAL A 332 9.65 -0.63 2.19
C VAL A 332 9.55 0.71 2.94
N THR A 333 10.35 1.71 2.55
CA THR A 333 10.32 3.05 3.12
C THR A 333 9.06 3.83 2.71
N ASP A 334 8.71 3.82 1.43
CA ASP A 334 7.55 4.55 0.89
C ASP A 334 6.24 4.03 1.49
N TRP A 335 6.14 2.71 1.66
CA TRP A 335 4.98 2.05 2.24
C TRP A 335 4.99 2.07 3.79
N SER A 336 6.01 2.64 4.42
CA SER A 336 6.17 2.60 5.89
C SER A 336 5.09 3.36 6.66
N ALA A 337 4.43 4.34 6.02
CA ALA A 337 3.36 5.12 6.63
C ALA A 337 2.01 4.37 6.63
N ASP A 338 1.82 3.37 5.78
CA ASP A 338 0.64 2.51 5.77
C ASP A 338 0.68 1.49 6.93
N THR A 339 -0.39 1.43 7.73
CA THR A 339 -0.43 0.65 8.98
C THR A 339 -0.96 -0.76 8.80
N LEU A 340 -1.58 -1.04 7.64
CA LEU A 340 -2.33 -2.29 7.42
C LEU A 340 -1.46 -3.39 6.78
N GLN A 341 -0.20 -3.11 6.43
CA GLN A 341 0.66 -3.99 5.63
C GLN A 341 1.71 -4.78 6.45
N GLY A 342 1.46 -5.04 7.75
CA GLY A 342 2.47 -5.62 8.65
C GLY A 342 3.11 -6.93 8.17
N GLU A 343 2.32 -7.86 7.63
CA GLU A 343 2.84 -9.11 7.06
C GLU A 343 3.60 -8.90 5.73
N ALA A 344 3.11 -8.00 4.88
CA ALA A 344 3.77 -7.63 3.62
C ALA A 344 5.14 -6.99 3.89
N THR A 345 5.25 -6.11 4.88
CA THR A 345 6.53 -5.52 5.32
C THR A 345 7.50 -6.59 5.83
N ALA A 346 7.02 -7.54 6.63
CA ALA A 346 7.86 -8.64 7.11
C ALA A 346 8.36 -9.52 5.94
N SER A 347 7.50 -9.79 4.96
CA SER A 347 7.87 -10.53 3.74
C SER A 347 8.90 -9.77 2.90
N ALA A 348 8.68 -8.49 2.64
CA ALA A 348 9.60 -7.63 1.92
C ALA A 348 11.00 -7.61 2.56
N ARG A 349 11.08 -7.45 3.90
CA ARG A 349 12.36 -7.49 4.64
C ARG A 349 13.06 -8.84 4.54
N ARG A 350 12.33 -9.97 4.53
CA ARG A 350 12.92 -11.31 4.32
C ARG A 350 13.50 -11.43 2.90
N SER A 351 12.76 -10.97 1.89
CA SER A 351 13.23 -10.95 0.50
C SER A 351 14.48 -10.09 0.34
N LEU A 352 14.49 -8.89 0.92
CA LEU A 352 15.64 -7.99 0.92
C LEU A 352 16.89 -8.66 1.52
N ARG A 353 16.77 -9.27 2.70
CA ARG A 353 17.88 -10.01 3.34
C ARG A 353 18.39 -11.17 2.47
N SER A 354 17.48 -11.92 1.85
CA SER A 354 17.84 -13.00 0.92
C SER A 354 18.63 -12.50 -0.29
N MET A 355 18.18 -11.39 -0.90
CA MET A 355 18.88 -10.77 -2.03
C MET A 355 20.28 -10.29 -1.64
N VAL A 356 20.42 -9.61 -0.49
CA VAL A 356 21.73 -9.16 0.03
C VAL A 356 22.69 -10.35 0.25
N VAL A 357 22.23 -11.44 0.85
CA VAL A 357 23.06 -12.65 1.07
C VAL A 357 23.51 -13.25 -0.25
N ARG A 358 22.61 -13.38 -1.23
CA ARG A 358 22.95 -13.93 -2.55
C ARG A 358 23.92 -13.04 -3.31
N LEU A 359 23.73 -11.72 -3.26
CA LEU A 359 24.69 -10.77 -3.83
C LEU A 359 26.07 -10.94 -3.19
N GLY A 360 26.13 -11.15 -1.87
CA GLY A 360 27.37 -11.48 -1.15
C GLY A 360 28.05 -12.76 -1.68
N GLN A 361 27.27 -13.82 -1.93
CA GLN A 361 27.80 -15.07 -2.52
C GLN A 361 28.36 -14.88 -3.93
N LEU A 362 27.75 -14.00 -4.74
CA LEU A 362 28.28 -13.65 -6.05
C LEU A 362 29.60 -12.88 -5.91
N ALA A 363 29.66 -11.95 -4.95
CA ALA A 363 30.87 -11.20 -4.62
C ALA A 363 32.00 -12.09 -4.10
N GLU A 364 31.72 -13.17 -3.35
CA GLU A 364 32.76 -14.12 -2.90
C GLU A 364 33.55 -14.75 -4.04
N VAL A 365 32.92 -14.99 -5.21
CA VAL A 365 33.63 -15.49 -6.40
C VAL A 365 34.51 -14.40 -7.01
N GLY A 366 34.01 -13.17 -7.08
CA GLY A 366 34.76 -12.02 -7.61
C GLY A 366 35.85 -11.51 -6.69
N ALA A 367 35.74 -11.74 -5.38
CA ALA A 367 36.70 -11.31 -4.36
C ALA A 367 37.89 -12.27 -4.17
N ARG A 368 37.91 -13.42 -4.85
CA ARG A 368 39.06 -14.32 -4.84
C ARG A 368 40.25 -13.64 -5.50
N ASP A 369 41.44 -13.78 -4.90
CA ASP A 369 42.67 -13.32 -5.56
C ASP A 369 42.78 -14.03 -6.93
N PRO A 370 42.84 -13.29 -8.04
CA PRO A 370 42.97 -13.89 -9.37
C PRO A 370 44.12 -14.89 -9.44
N ARG A 371 45.18 -14.69 -8.66
CA ARG A 371 46.34 -15.59 -8.56
C ARG A 371 45.99 -16.96 -8.01
N GLU A 372 45.06 -17.06 -7.06
CA GLU A 372 44.60 -18.35 -6.54
C GLU A 372 43.81 -19.13 -7.58
N VAL A 373 43.09 -18.43 -8.47
CA VAL A 373 42.28 -19.04 -9.52
C VAL A 373 43.13 -19.48 -10.71
N VAL A 374 44.05 -18.63 -11.18
CA VAL A 374 44.86 -18.93 -12.37
C VAL A 374 46.16 -19.67 -12.06
N GLY A 375 46.64 -19.61 -10.81
CA GLY A 375 47.94 -20.11 -10.40
C GLY A 375 48.22 -21.56 -10.77
N PRO A 376 47.32 -22.53 -10.50
CA PRO A 376 47.54 -23.93 -10.87
C PRO A 376 47.78 -24.16 -12.37
N TYR A 377 47.13 -23.36 -13.23
CA TYR A 377 47.30 -23.43 -14.68
C TYR A 377 48.63 -22.81 -15.13
N VAL A 378 48.97 -21.64 -14.55
CA VAL A 378 50.25 -20.97 -14.82
C VAL A 378 51.43 -21.85 -14.38
N GLU A 379 51.37 -22.45 -13.19
CA GLU A 379 52.40 -23.36 -12.68
C GLU A 379 52.58 -24.62 -13.54
N LEU A 380 51.50 -25.17 -14.10
CA LEU A 380 51.59 -26.28 -15.06
C LEU A 380 52.31 -25.85 -16.34
N LEU A 381 51.97 -24.68 -16.89
CA LEU A 381 52.61 -24.14 -18.09
C LEU A 381 54.09 -23.83 -17.85
N LEU A 382 54.44 -23.28 -16.69
CA LEU A 382 55.84 -23.05 -16.32
C LEU A 382 56.64 -24.35 -16.24
N ARG A 383 56.06 -25.44 -15.71
CA ARG A 383 56.72 -26.77 -15.72
C ARG A 383 56.94 -27.31 -17.12
N VAL A 384 56.00 -27.12 -18.05
CA VAL A 384 56.17 -27.49 -19.46
C VAL A 384 57.30 -26.67 -20.08
N ARG A 385 57.33 -25.36 -19.82
CA ARG A 385 58.40 -24.46 -20.28
C ARG A 385 59.78 -24.93 -19.78
N ASP A 386 59.89 -25.29 -18.51
CA ASP A 386 61.16 -25.72 -17.92
C ASP A 386 61.61 -27.08 -18.48
N SER A 387 60.67 -27.99 -18.73
CA SER A 387 60.95 -29.28 -19.39
C SER A 387 61.43 -29.09 -20.82
N ALA A 388 60.81 -28.18 -21.58
CA ALA A 388 61.24 -27.83 -22.94
C ALA A 388 62.65 -27.21 -22.97
N ARG A 389 62.96 -26.31 -22.02
CA ARG A 389 64.31 -25.76 -21.85
C ARG A 389 65.34 -26.85 -21.54
N ALA A 390 65.01 -27.80 -20.67
CA ALA A 390 65.89 -28.93 -20.33
C ALA A 390 66.17 -29.84 -21.54
N ALA A 391 65.17 -30.04 -22.41
CA ALA A 391 65.29 -30.76 -23.67
C ALA A 391 65.95 -29.96 -24.80
N LYS A 392 66.34 -28.70 -24.56
CA LYS A 392 66.85 -27.73 -25.55
C LYS A 392 65.85 -27.40 -26.68
N ASP A 393 64.57 -27.60 -26.44
CA ASP A 393 63.48 -27.15 -27.32
C ASP A 393 63.08 -25.71 -26.95
N PHE A 394 63.90 -24.76 -27.41
CA PHE A 394 63.67 -23.33 -27.13
C PHE A 394 62.41 -22.78 -27.80
N GLY A 395 62.01 -23.34 -28.96
CA GLY A 395 60.80 -22.90 -29.67
C GLY A 395 59.53 -23.12 -28.85
N THR A 396 59.40 -24.29 -28.22
CA THR A 396 58.27 -24.58 -27.32
C THR A 396 58.33 -23.73 -26.04
N ALA A 397 59.52 -23.52 -25.48
CA ALA A 397 59.68 -22.68 -24.28
C ALA A 397 59.27 -21.22 -24.52
N ASP A 398 59.65 -20.65 -25.66
CA ASP A 398 59.29 -19.28 -26.06
C ASP A 398 57.78 -19.19 -26.34
N THR A 399 57.20 -20.19 -27.02
CA THR A 399 55.74 -20.25 -27.27
C THR A 399 54.93 -20.18 -25.97
N VAL A 400 55.36 -20.90 -24.92
CA VAL A 400 54.68 -20.87 -23.62
C VAL A 400 54.84 -19.51 -22.92
N ARG A 401 56.03 -18.90 -22.98
CA ARG A 401 56.28 -17.58 -22.38
C ARG A 401 55.45 -16.48 -23.05
N ASP A 402 55.43 -16.48 -24.38
CA ASP A 402 54.71 -15.48 -25.16
C ASP A 402 53.20 -15.66 -24.99
N GLY A 403 52.72 -16.90 -24.94
CA GLY A 403 51.32 -17.22 -24.65
C GLY A 403 50.87 -16.73 -23.25
N LEU A 404 51.69 -16.94 -22.21
CA LEU A 404 51.41 -16.44 -20.86
C LEU A 404 51.39 -14.89 -20.83
N THR A 405 52.34 -14.25 -21.51
CA THR A 405 52.41 -12.78 -21.59
C THR A 405 51.20 -12.20 -22.31
N ALA A 406 50.80 -12.81 -23.44
CA ALA A 406 49.59 -12.41 -24.18
C ALA A 406 48.30 -12.60 -23.37
N ALA A 407 48.27 -13.58 -22.46
CA ALA A 407 47.18 -13.79 -21.52
C ALA A 407 47.21 -12.85 -20.30
N GLY A 408 48.17 -11.91 -20.23
CA GLY A 408 48.29 -10.93 -19.14
C GLY A 408 49.06 -11.43 -17.92
N VAL A 409 49.81 -12.53 -18.03
CA VAL A 409 50.67 -13.05 -16.97
C VAL A 409 52.12 -12.64 -17.24
N GLU A 410 52.69 -11.81 -16.38
CA GLU A 410 54.09 -11.41 -16.48
C GLU A 410 54.98 -12.49 -15.85
N VAL A 411 55.95 -13.02 -16.60
CA VAL A 411 56.87 -14.05 -16.11
C VAL A 411 58.28 -13.49 -15.97
N ARG A 412 58.85 -13.56 -14.77
CA ARG A 412 60.18 -13.07 -14.40
C ARG A 412 61.08 -14.23 -13.99
N ASP A 413 62.19 -14.41 -14.70
CA ASP A 413 63.21 -15.38 -14.31
C ASP A 413 64.16 -14.75 -13.27
N ALA A 414 64.32 -15.40 -12.12
CA ALA A 414 65.23 -14.99 -11.06
C ALA A 414 66.22 -16.10 -10.69
N THR A 415 67.32 -15.76 -10.01
CA THR A 415 68.37 -16.69 -9.59
C THR A 415 67.89 -17.81 -8.65
N GLY A 416 66.66 -17.71 -8.12
CA GLY A 416 66.01 -18.72 -7.27
C GLY A 416 64.80 -19.42 -7.90
N GLY A 417 64.54 -19.23 -9.21
CA GLY A 417 63.39 -19.81 -9.92
C GLY A 417 62.56 -18.77 -10.67
N THR A 418 61.55 -19.23 -11.39
CA THR A 418 60.64 -18.37 -12.16
C THR A 418 59.48 -17.87 -11.28
N GLN A 419 59.30 -16.55 -11.23
CA GLN A 419 58.18 -15.90 -10.57
C GLN A 419 57.19 -15.36 -11.62
N TRP A 420 55.91 -15.28 -11.26
CA TRP A 420 54.88 -14.74 -12.14
C TRP A 420 53.96 -13.76 -11.41
N LEU A 421 53.37 -12.83 -12.15
CA LEU A 421 52.48 -11.79 -11.65
C LEU A 421 51.28 -11.67 -12.58
N VAL A 422 50.11 -11.41 -12.01
CA VAL A 422 48.92 -10.93 -12.73
C VAL A 422 48.77 -9.46 -12.35
N PRO A 423 48.98 -8.51 -13.27
CA PRO A 423 48.76 -7.10 -12.99
C PRO A 423 47.29 -6.87 -12.63
N ASP A 424 47.02 -6.10 -11.57
CA ASP A 424 45.67 -5.63 -11.30
C ASP A 424 45.17 -4.86 -12.53
N ARG A 425 43.99 -5.22 -13.05
CA ARG A 425 43.33 -4.42 -14.08
C ARG A 425 43.00 -3.06 -13.47
N ALA A 426 43.59 -2.00 -14.02
CA ALA A 426 43.21 -0.61 -13.75
C ALA A 426 41.76 -0.33 -14.19
#